data_AF-A0A9P9KJV8-F1
#
_entry.id   AF-A0A9P9KJV8-F1
#
_cell.length_a   1.000
_cell.length_b   1.000
_cell.length_c   1.000
_cell.angle_alpha   90.00
_cell.angle_beta   90.00
_cell.angle_gamma   90.00
#
_symmetry.space_group_name_H-M   'P 1'
#
loop_
_entity.id
_entity.type
_entity.pdbx_description
1 polymer ?
#
loop_
_entity_poly.entity_id
_entity_poly.type
_entity_poly.pdbx_seq_one_letter_code
_entity_poly.pdbx_strand_id
1 'polypeptide(L)'
;MTADNTLTPEAIVSQNGSSNGQPRTKICVYCGAAPGASPAHIEAARALGRAMAANNIDLVYGGGTVGLMGEVAKTLCSINGPESVHGIIPEALVKYERDGTYGTVNKNNHIVPEESVYGRTTVVKDMHTRKKLMAEEVFAGGPGSGFVGLSGGFGTMEEIFETTTWNQLGIHSRGIVLLNIEGYWDGIVQWMDRAAQEGFVKPANKDILVTADTPEGAIQALRDYKVSDAIYQLQWGNQ
;
A
#
# COMPACT_ATOMS: atom_id res chain seq x y z
N MET A 1 -24.79 -19.96 64.93
CA MET A 1 -25.63 -18.91 64.33
C MET A 1 -25.03 -18.57 62.99
N THR A 2 -25.88 -18.52 61.98
CA THR A 2 -25.66 -18.53 60.53
C THR A 2 -24.86 -17.34 60.02
N ALA A 3 -23.96 -17.57 59.07
CA ALA A 3 -23.65 -16.59 58.03
C ALA A 3 -23.47 -17.34 56.70
N ASP A 4 -24.49 -17.20 55.88
CA ASP A 4 -24.67 -17.66 54.52
C ASP A 4 -23.74 -16.87 53.60
N ASN A 5 -22.98 -17.55 52.73
CA ASN A 5 -22.10 -16.89 51.77
C ASN A 5 -22.33 -17.48 50.38
N THR A 6 -23.44 -17.07 49.78
CA THR A 6 -23.79 -17.34 48.39
C THR A 6 -22.86 -16.57 47.45
N LEU A 7 -22.04 -17.32 46.72
CA LEU A 7 -21.27 -16.84 45.56
C LEU A 7 -22.23 -16.58 44.38
N THR A 8 -22.21 -15.37 43.82
CA THR A 8 -22.78 -15.07 42.50
C THR A 8 -21.67 -15.10 41.44
N PRO A 9 -21.90 -15.69 40.25
CA PRO A 9 -20.90 -15.71 39.19
C PRO A 9 -21.00 -14.42 38.36
N GLU A 10 -20.07 -13.48 38.56
CA GLU A 10 -19.87 -12.39 37.61
C GLU A 10 -19.13 -12.90 36.37
N ALA A 11 -19.70 -12.53 35.23
CA ALA A 11 -19.35 -12.99 33.91
C ALA A 11 -17.92 -12.59 33.51
N ILE A 12 -17.21 -13.55 32.93
CA ILE A 12 -16.04 -13.31 32.08
C ILE A 12 -16.57 -12.59 30.83
N VAL A 13 -16.54 -11.26 30.85
CA VAL A 13 -16.73 -10.45 29.64
C VAL A 13 -15.39 -10.42 28.92
N SER A 14 -15.33 -11.14 27.80
CA SER A 14 -14.27 -11.02 26.80
C SER A 14 -14.18 -9.57 26.34
N GLN A 15 -13.02 -8.96 26.53
CA GLN A 15 -12.70 -7.67 25.92
C GLN A 15 -12.58 -7.84 24.41
N ASN A 16 -13.70 -7.79 23.71
CA ASN A 16 -13.71 -7.47 22.28
C ASN A 16 -13.30 -5.99 22.17
N GLY A 17 -12.05 -5.77 21.78
CA GLY A 17 -11.52 -4.44 21.46
C GLY A 17 -12.33 -3.80 20.34
N SER A 18 -13.28 -2.94 20.71
CA SER A 18 -13.87 -1.98 19.80
C SER A 18 -12.78 -1.01 19.36
N SER A 19 -12.29 -1.14 18.14
CA SER A 19 -11.46 -0.10 17.53
C SER A 19 -12.31 1.18 17.44
N ASN A 20 -11.90 2.23 18.17
CA ASN A 20 -12.42 3.59 17.98
C ASN A 20 -12.56 3.88 16.48
N GLY A 21 -13.72 4.37 16.04
CA GLY A 21 -14.14 4.46 14.63
C GLY A 21 -13.33 5.35 13.68
N GLN A 22 -12.01 5.46 13.86
CA GLN A 22 -11.11 6.00 12.87
C GLN A 22 -10.73 4.92 11.84
N PRO A 23 -10.67 5.28 10.55
CA PRO A 23 -10.22 4.36 9.51
C PRO A 23 -8.77 3.94 9.75
N ARG A 24 -8.47 2.65 9.53
CA ARG A 24 -7.10 2.12 9.59
C ARG A 24 -6.21 2.80 8.55
N THR A 25 -4.93 2.92 8.85
CA THR A 25 -3.92 3.38 7.91
C THR A 25 -3.80 2.38 6.76
N LYS A 26 -3.79 2.87 5.52
CA LYS A 26 -3.67 2.06 4.30
C LYS A 26 -2.47 2.52 3.50
N ILE A 27 -1.56 1.60 3.17
CA ILE A 27 -0.43 1.89 2.29
C ILE A 27 -0.63 1.12 0.99
N CYS A 28 -0.59 1.84 -0.13
CA CYS A 28 -0.49 1.21 -1.44
C CYS A 28 0.97 0.96 -1.80
N VAL A 29 1.33 -0.29 -2.08
CA VAL A 29 2.69 -0.65 -2.46
C VAL A 29 2.75 -0.96 -3.95
N TYR A 30 3.44 -0.11 -4.70
CA TYR A 30 3.82 -0.35 -6.09
C TYR A 30 5.19 -1.04 -6.11
N CYS A 31 5.27 -2.21 -6.75
CA CYS A 31 6.50 -2.99 -6.81
C CYS A 31 6.50 -3.99 -7.97
N GLY A 32 7.66 -4.57 -8.27
CA GLY A 32 7.82 -5.51 -9.38
C GLY A 32 7.08 -6.83 -9.18
N ALA A 33 6.54 -7.37 -10.29
CA ALA A 33 6.08 -8.76 -10.37
C ALA A 33 7.24 -9.78 -10.34
N ALA A 34 8.46 -9.32 -10.59
CA ALA A 34 9.68 -10.12 -10.49
C ALA A 34 10.36 -9.90 -9.12
N PRO A 35 11.10 -10.89 -8.60
CA PRO A 35 11.78 -10.77 -7.30
C PRO A 35 13.03 -9.87 -7.32
N GLY A 36 13.53 -9.50 -8.51
CA GLY A 36 14.83 -8.85 -8.67
C GLY A 36 15.99 -9.85 -8.70
N ALA A 37 17.17 -9.38 -9.11
CA ALA A 37 18.38 -10.21 -9.19
C ALA A 37 19.07 -10.35 -7.82
N SER A 38 19.13 -9.26 -7.06
CA SER A 38 19.63 -9.28 -5.68
C SER A 38 18.55 -9.77 -4.72
N PRO A 39 18.87 -10.68 -3.78
CA PRO A 39 17.92 -11.10 -2.75
C PRO A 39 17.52 -9.95 -1.81
N ALA A 40 18.27 -8.84 -1.77
CA ALA A 40 17.93 -7.69 -0.95
C ALA A 40 16.53 -7.15 -1.23
N HIS A 41 16.06 -7.22 -2.48
CA HIS A 41 14.73 -6.72 -2.86
C HIS A 41 13.59 -7.55 -2.28
N ILE A 42 13.69 -8.89 -2.35
CA ILE A 42 12.66 -9.76 -1.77
C ILE A 42 12.69 -9.72 -0.24
N GLU A 43 13.88 -9.57 0.37
CA GLU A 43 13.99 -9.35 1.81
C GLU A 43 13.37 -8.02 2.24
N ALA A 44 13.54 -6.95 1.45
CA ALA A 44 12.91 -5.67 1.70
C ALA A 44 11.38 -5.74 1.60
N ALA A 45 10.84 -6.47 0.62
CA ALA A 45 9.40 -6.72 0.51
C ALA A 45 8.85 -7.43 1.77
N ARG A 46 9.55 -8.48 2.23
CA ARG A 46 9.19 -9.19 3.47
C ARG A 46 9.31 -8.29 4.71
N ALA A 47 10.37 -7.51 4.81
CA ALA A 47 10.57 -6.58 5.91
C ALA A 47 9.48 -5.50 5.94
N LEU A 48 9.07 -4.98 4.79
CA LEU A 48 7.95 -4.05 4.67
C LEU A 48 6.62 -4.67 5.12
N GLY A 49 6.31 -5.91 4.69
CA GLY A 49 5.12 -6.62 5.17
C GLY A 49 5.09 -6.77 6.69
N ARG A 50 6.23 -7.13 7.31
CA ARG A 50 6.36 -7.20 8.78
C ARG A 50 6.21 -5.84 9.46
N ALA A 51 6.84 -4.81 8.92
CA ALA A 51 6.78 -3.45 9.48
C ALA A 51 5.35 -2.89 9.42
N MET A 52 4.63 -3.11 8.31
CA MET A 52 3.21 -2.77 8.20
C MET A 52 2.38 -3.55 9.21
N ALA A 53 2.61 -4.85 9.36
CA ALA A 53 1.88 -5.68 10.30
C ALA A 53 2.03 -5.20 11.75
N ALA A 54 3.28 -4.94 12.17
CA ALA A 54 3.62 -4.44 13.50
C ALA A 54 3.02 -3.07 13.82
N ASN A 55 2.73 -2.27 12.79
CA ASN A 55 2.11 -0.96 12.90
C ASN A 55 0.61 -0.97 12.63
N ASN A 56 -0.01 -2.15 12.49
CA ASN A 56 -1.43 -2.32 12.21
C ASN A 56 -1.91 -1.55 10.97
N ILE A 57 -1.07 -1.58 9.92
CA ILE A 57 -1.31 -0.93 8.62
C ILE A 57 -1.82 -1.96 7.63
N ASP A 58 -2.83 -1.61 6.85
CA ASP A 58 -3.38 -2.46 5.81
C ASP A 58 -2.69 -2.19 4.47
N LEU A 59 -2.57 -3.23 3.65
CA LEU A 59 -1.97 -3.19 2.31
C LEU A 59 -3.03 -3.03 1.24
N VAL A 60 -2.79 -2.09 0.33
CA VAL A 60 -3.40 -2.03 -1.00
C VAL A 60 -2.33 -2.37 -2.02
N TYR A 61 -2.59 -3.24 -2.98
CA TYR A 61 -1.58 -3.60 -3.99
C TYR A 61 -2.17 -4.11 -5.29
N GLY A 62 -1.29 -4.42 -6.23
CA GLY A 62 -1.64 -4.83 -7.59
C GLY A 62 -2.26 -6.23 -7.73
N GLY A 63 -2.32 -7.02 -6.66
CA GLY A 63 -2.97 -8.33 -6.63
C GLY A 63 -2.16 -9.52 -7.21
N GLY A 64 -0.90 -9.32 -7.61
CA GLY A 64 -0.05 -10.40 -8.12
C GLY A 64 0.52 -11.30 -7.02
N THR A 65 0.64 -12.61 -7.27
CA THR A 65 1.08 -13.61 -6.27
C THR A 65 2.58 -13.91 -6.30
N VAL A 66 3.31 -13.32 -7.25
CA VAL A 66 4.73 -13.56 -7.52
C VAL A 66 5.58 -12.33 -7.24
N GLY A 67 6.90 -12.55 -7.13
CA GLY A 67 7.89 -11.51 -6.94
C GLY A 67 7.66 -10.69 -5.67
N LEU A 68 7.93 -9.39 -5.77
CA LEU A 68 7.81 -8.48 -4.62
C LEU A 68 6.36 -8.30 -4.19
N MET A 69 5.43 -8.20 -5.15
CA MET A 69 3.99 -8.07 -4.87
C MET A 69 3.48 -9.23 -4.00
N GLY A 70 3.76 -10.46 -4.43
CA GLY A 70 3.35 -11.66 -3.70
C GLY A 70 3.97 -11.73 -2.31
N GLU A 71 5.24 -11.34 -2.17
CA GLU A 71 5.95 -11.41 -0.89
C GLU A 71 5.41 -10.42 0.14
N VAL A 72 5.14 -9.17 -0.22
CA VAL A 72 4.56 -8.17 0.71
C VAL A 72 3.17 -8.65 1.16
N ALA A 73 2.32 -9.05 0.20
CA ALA A 73 0.96 -9.51 0.47
C ALA A 73 0.95 -10.75 1.37
N LYS A 74 1.72 -11.78 1.00
CA LYS A 74 1.84 -13.02 1.77
C LYS A 74 2.33 -12.78 3.18
N THR A 75 3.36 -11.94 3.34
CA THR A 75 3.94 -11.66 4.65
C THR A 75 2.92 -10.98 5.56
N LEU A 76 2.26 -9.91 5.09
CA LEU A 76 1.26 -9.20 5.90
C LEU A 76 0.05 -10.09 6.21
N CYS A 77 -0.49 -10.78 5.20
CA CYS A 77 -1.65 -11.66 5.36
C CYS A 77 -1.36 -12.79 6.37
N SER A 78 -0.15 -13.35 6.38
CA SER A 78 0.22 -14.41 7.33
C SER A 78 0.24 -13.95 8.80
N ILE A 79 0.37 -12.64 9.05
CA ILE A 79 0.47 -12.06 10.40
C ILE A 79 -0.88 -11.48 10.85
N ASN A 80 -1.50 -10.66 9.99
CA ASN A 80 -2.71 -9.89 10.33
C ASN A 80 -3.98 -10.41 9.66
N GLY A 81 -3.90 -11.50 8.88
CA GLY A 81 -5.02 -12.16 8.23
C GLY A 81 -5.48 -11.50 6.93
N PRO A 82 -6.43 -12.13 6.21
CA PRO A 82 -6.85 -11.74 4.86
C PRO A 82 -7.41 -10.32 4.74
N GLU A 83 -8.07 -9.84 5.80
CA GLU A 83 -8.68 -8.51 5.82
C GLU A 83 -7.66 -7.36 5.79
N SER A 84 -6.42 -7.64 6.19
CA SER A 84 -5.32 -6.66 6.19
C SER A 84 -4.72 -6.41 4.81
N VAL A 85 -5.10 -7.18 3.79
CA VAL A 85 -4.54 -7.10 2.45
C VAL A 85 -5.67 -7.00 1.43
N HIS A 86 -5.56 -6.05 0.50
CA HIS A 86 -6.47 -5.90 -0.62
C HIS A 86 -5.73 -5.76 -1.96
N GLY A 87 -5.85 -6.78 -2.81
CA GLY A 87 -5.36 -6.77 -4.19
C GLY A 87 -6.41 -6.29 -5.19
N ILE A 88 -6.02 -5.44 -6.13
CA ILE A 88 -6.88 -4.99 -7.23
C ILE A 88 -6.29 -5.47 -8.56
N ILE A 89 -6.99 -6.39 -9.22
CA ILE A 89 -6.51 -7.08 -10.44
C ILE A 89 -7.45 -6.77 -11.61
N PRO A 90 -6.94 -6.41 -12.79
CA PRO A 90 -7.77 -6.27 -13.98
C PRO A 90 -8.19 -7.64 -14.53
N GLU A 91 -9.41 -7.76 -15.06
CA GLU A 91 -9.97 -9.00 -15.63
C GLU A 91 -9.06 -9.66 -16.67
N ALA A 92 -8.31 -8.85 -17.42
CA ALA A 92 -7.35 -9.34 -18.40
C ALA A 92 -6.26 -10.19 -17.73
N LEU A 93 -5.66 -9.74 -16.63
CA LEU A 93 -4.56 -10.44 -15.97
C LEU A 93 -5.02 -11.71 -15.24
N VAL A 94 -6.25 -11.73 -14.72
CA VAL A 94 -6.85 -12.93 -14.11
C VAL A 94 -6.85 -14.13 -15.07
N LYS A 95 -6.94 -13.89 -16.39
CA LYS A 95 -6.93 -14.96 -17.40
C LYS A 95 -5.53 -15.47 -17.74
N TYR A 96 -4.52 -14.62 -17.62
CA TYR A 96 -3.12 -14.93 -17.99
C TYR A 96 -2.29 -15.43 -16.81
N GLU A 97 -2.58 -14.99 -15.58
CA GLU A 97 -1.82 -15.31 -14.38
C GLU A 97 -2.31 -16.57 -13.64
N ARG A 98 -3.17 -17.39 -14.28
CA ARG A 98 -3.65 -18.66 -13.69
C ARG A 98 -2.49 -19.64 -13.50
N ASP A 99 -1.86 -19.60 -12.34
CA ASP A 99 -0.95 -20.61 -11.84
C ASP A 99 -1.54 -21.33 -10.60
N GLY A 100 -0.75 -22.20 -9.96
CA GLY A 100 -1.19 -22.96 -8.79
C GLY A 100 -1.50 -22.14 -7.54
N THR A 101 -1.23 -20.83 -7.53
CA THR A 101 -1.56 -19.92 -6.41
C THR A 101 -2.97 -19.33 -6.52
N TYR A 102 -3.66 -19.54 -7.64
CA TYR A 102 -5.03 -19.08 -7.90
C TYR A 102 -6.02 -20.20 -7.56
N GLY A 103 -6.38 -20.30 -6.29
CA GLY A 103 -7.22 -21.39 -5.75
C GLY A 103 -8.64 -20.97 -5.32
N THR A 104 -8.92 -19.67 -5.20
CA THR A 104 -10.19 -19.16 -4.66
C THR A 104 -11.11 -18.70 -5.78
N VAL A 105 -12.40 -19.02 -5.68
CA VAL A 105 -13.44 -18.45 -6.57
C VAL A 105 -14.17 -17.35 -5.81
N ASN A 106 -14.09 -16.11 -6.31
CA ASN A 106 -14.78 -15.00 -5.67
C ASN A 106 -16.29 -14.99 -6.00
N LYS A 107 -17.03 -14.11 -5.34
CA LYS A 107 -18.49 -13.91 -5.52
C LYS A 107 -18.95 -13.65 -6.96
N ASN A 108 -18.06 -13.22 -7.85
CA ASN A 108 -18.34 -12.97 -9.27
C ASN A 108 -17.84 -14.12 -10.17
N ASN A 109 -17.55 -15.28 -9.60
CA ASN A 109 -17.09 -16.49 -10.28
C ASN A 109 -15.72 -16.34 -10.99
N HIS A 110 -14.89 -15.39 -10.53
CA HIS A 110 -13.51 -15.28 -10.96
C HIS A 110 -12.59 -16.14 -10.10
N ILE A 111 -11.67 -16.87 -10.73
CA ILE A 111 -10.58 -17.54 -10.03
C ILE A 111 -9.54 -16.46 -9.66
N VAL A 112 -9.28 -16.29 -8.38
CA VAL A 112 -8.41 -15.26 -7.81
C VAL A 112 -7.36 -15.92 -6.90
N PRO A 113 -6.31 -15.18 -6.48
CA PRO A 113 -5.35 -15.68 -5.49
C PRO A 113 -6.01 -16.23 -4.24
N GLU A 114 -5.37 -17.20 -3.60
CA GLU A 114 -5.86 -17.79 -2.35
C GLU A 114 -5.99 -16.72 -1.25
N GLU A 115 -7.22 -16.43 -0.82
CA GLU A 115 -7.52 -15.31 0.09
C GLU A 115 -6.85 -15.45 1.45
N SER A 116 -6.71 -16.68 1.97
CA SER A 116 -5.99 -17.00 3.21
C SER A 116 -4.50 -16.66 3.14
N VAL A 117 -3.91 -16.60 1.94
CA VAL A 117 -2.48 -16.39 1.70
C VAL A 117 -2.18 -14.97 1.21
N TYR A 118 -3.00 -14.44 0.31
CA TYR A 118 -2.73 -13.16 -0.38
C TYR A 118 -3.78 -12.08 -0.10
N GLY A 119 -4.73 -12.37 0.78
CA GLY A 119 -5.79 -11.45 1.19
C GLY A 119 -6.93 -11.30 0.19
N ARG A 120 -7.83 -10.37 0.50
CA ARG A 120 -8.99 -10.09 -0.34
C ARG A 120 -8.55 -9.57 -1.70
N THR A 121 -9.31 -9.90 -2.74
CA THR A 121 -9.05 -9.44 -4.10
C THR A 121 -10.30 -8.89 -4.77
N THR A 122 -10.20 -7.71 -5.39
CA THR A 122 -11.22 -7.14 -6.27
C THR A 122 -10.77 -7.21 -7.73
N VAL A 123 -11.64 -7.76 -8.58
CA VAL A 123 -11.42 -7.80 -10.03
C VAL A 123 -12.12 -6.61 -10.67
N VAL A 124 -11.38 -5.85 -11.50
CA VAL A 124 -11.87 -4.66 -12.21
C VAL A 124 -11.73 -4.80 -13.72
N LYS A 125 -12.51 -4.02 -14.47
CA LYS A 125 -12.55 -4.13 -15.93
C LYS A 125 -11.23 -3.78 -16.62
N ASP A 126 -10.56 -2.74 -16.16
CA ASP A 126 -9.41 -2.14 -16.86
C ASP A 126 -8.37 -1.51 -15.91
N MET A 127 -7.20 -1.18 -16.47
CA MET A 127 -6.07 -0.61 -15.72
C MET A 127 -6.36 0.76 -15.12
N HIS A 128 -7.18 1.59 -15.77
CA HIS A 128 -7.53 2.91 -15.25
C HIS A 128 -8.38 2.77 -13.98
N THR A 129 -9.40 1.92 -14.03
CA THR A 129 -10.24 1.59 -12.87
C THR A 129 -9.42 0.95 -11.75
N ARG A 130 -8.43 0.11 -12.09
CA ARG A 130 -7.49 -0.49 -11.13
C ARG A 130 -6.71 0.58 -10.36
N LYS A 131 -6.01 1.47 -11.07
CA LYS A 131 -5.19 2.53 -10.44
C LYS A 131 -6.04 3.48 -9.63
N LYS A 132 -7.20 3.87 -10.16
CA LYS A 132 -8.17 4.72 -9.46
C LYS A 132 -8.63 4.10 -8.15
N LEU A 133 -9.07 2.83 -8.16
CA LEU A 133 -9.55 2.16 -6.96
C LEU A 133 -8.43 2.00 -5.91
N MET A 134 -7.22 1.62 -6.34
CA MET A 134 -6.05 1.54 -5.44
C MET A 134 -5.79 2.88 -4.74
N ALA A 135 -5.83 3.99 -5.49
CA ALA A 135 -5.63 5.31 -4.93
C ALA A 135 -6.78 5.76 -4.00
N GLU A 136 -8.04 5.54 -4.39
CA GLU A 136 -9.22 5.85 -3.58
C GLU A 136 -9.19 5.12 -2.22
N GLU A 137 -8.70 3.89 -2.17
CA GLU A 137 -8.53 3.17 -0.90
C GLU A 137 -7.52 3.82 0.03
N VAL A 138 -6.39 4.30 -0.51
CA VAL A 138 -5.40 5.05 0.27
C VAL A 138 -5.97 6.39 0.73
N PHE A 139 -6.76 7.06 -0.13
CA PHE A 139 -7.41 8.33 0.21
C PHE A 139 -8.43 8.17 1.33
N ALA A 140 -9.12 7.03 1.39
CA ALA A 140 -10.05 6.70 2.47
C ALA A 140 -9.36 6.20 3.76
N GLY A 141 -8.06 5.93 3.70
CA GLY A 141 -7.28 5.46 4.86
C GLY A 141 -7.06 6.54 5.93
N GLY A 142 -6.71 6.09 7.14
CA GLY A 142 -6.38 6.96 8.27
C GLY A 142 -5.12 7.81 8.10
N PRO A 143 -4.71 8.55 9.14
CA PRO A 143 -3.42 9.25 9.18
C PRO A 143 -2.25 8.30 8.85
N GLY A 144 -1.23 8.82 8.16
CA GLY A 144 -0.09 8.04 7.68
C GLY A 144 -0.36 7.13 6.48
N SER A 145 -1.55 7.20 5.87
CA SER A 145 -1.83 6.47 4.62
C SER A 145 -1.09 7.13 3.45
N GLY A 146 -0.58 6.33 2.52
CA GLY A 146 0.15 6.83 1.37
C GLY A 146 0.64 5.75 0.44
N PHE A 147 1.62 6.10 -0.38
CA PHE A 147 2.13 5.25 -1.47
C PHE A 147 3.60 4.92 -1.23
N VAL A 148 3.97 3.67 -1.44
CA VAL A 148 5.37 3.22 -1.38
C VAL A 148 5.75 2.56 -2.70
N GLY A 149 6.83 3.04 -3.31
CA GLY A 149 7.49 2.41 -4.45
C GLY A 149 8.66 1.55 -3.99
N LEU A 150 8.46 0.23 -3.97
CA LEU A 150 9.57 -0.73 -3.86
C LEU A 150 10.20 -0.91 -5.25
N SER A 151 11.31 -1.63 -5.33
CA SER A 151 11.96 -1.92 -6.62
C SER A 151 10.98 -2.53 -7.63
N GLY A 152 11.02 -2.04 -8.88
CA GLY A 152 10.06 -2.43 -9.90
C GLY A 152 10.34 -1.82 -11.27
N GLY A 153 9.71 -2.36 -12.30
CA GLY A 153 9.93 -1.94 -13.69
C GLY A 153 9.10 -0.72 -14.10
N PHE A 154 8.84 -0.61 -15.40
CA PHE A 154 8.10 0.52 -15.97
C PHE A 154 6.69 0.70 -15.37
N GLY A 155 5.97 -0.38 -15.07
CA GLY A 155 4.64 -0.29 -14.45
C GLY A 155 4.69 0.39 -13.08
N THR A 156 5.61 -0.02 -12.22
CA THR A 156 5.81 0.59 -10.90
C THR A 156 6.19 2.08 -11.02
N MET A 157 7.05 2.41 -11.98
CA MET A 157 7.47 3.79 -12.22
C MET A 157 6.30 4.66 -12.72
N GLU A 158 5.47 4.13 -13.61
CA GLU A 158 4.25 4.80 -14.11
C GLU A 158 3.27 5.10 -12.97
N GLU A 159 3.00 4.12 -12.10
CA GLU A 159 2.11 4.26 -10.96
C GLU A 159 2.62 5.30 -9.93
N ILE A 160 3.93 5.32 -9.69
CA ILE A 160 4.57 6.31 -8.80
C ILE A 160 4.48 7.73 -9.38
N PHE A 161 4.80 7.91 -10.66
CA PHE A 161 4.73 9.25 -11.25
C PHE A 161 3.30 9.75 -11.46
N GLU A 162 2.33 8.86 -11.70
CA GLU A 162 0.93 9.23 -11.76
C GLU A 162 0.44 9.77 -10.40
N THR A 163 0.68 9.03 -9.31
CA THR A 163 0.31 9.47 -7.96
C THR A 163 1.08 10.72 -7.52
N THR A 164 2.35 10.86 -7.90
CA THR A 164 3.13 12.09 -7.69
C THR A 164 2.52 13.28 -8.42
N THR A 165 2.10 13.09 -9.66
CA THR A 165 1.45 14.14 -10.46
C THR A 165 0.10 14.53 -9.86
N TRP A 166 -0.70 13.56 -9.40
CA TRP A 166 -1.97 13.82 -8.73
C TRP A 166 -1.81 14.60 -7.43
N ASN A 167 -0.79 14.29 -6.63
CA ASN A 167 -0.42 15.08 -5.46
C ASN A 167 -0.07 16.52 -5.85
N GLN A 168 0.82 16.70 -6.83
CA GLN A 168 1.20 18.03 -7.33
C GLN A 168 -0.01 18.85 -7.79
N LEU A 169 -0.99 18.20 -8.42
CA LEU A 169 -2.22 18.82 -8.90
C LEU A 169 -3.27 19.07 -7.81
N GLY A 170 -3.03 18.64 -6.57
CA GLY A 170 -3.96 18.80 -5.44
C GLY A 170 -5.15 17.84 -5.45
N ILE A 171 -5.06 16.74 -6.21
CA ILE A 171 -6.08 15.68 -6.22
C ILE A 171 -6.08 14.92 -4.89
N HIS A 172 -4.91 14.79 -4.25
CA HIS A 172 -4.78 14.23 -2.91
C HIS A 172 -3.61 14.83 -2.13
N SER A 173 -3.60 14.56 -0.83
CA SER A 173 -2.61 15.02 0.15
C SER A 173 -1.76 13.91 0.76
N ARG A 174 -1.81 12.70 0.19
CA ARG A 174 -1.06 11.53 0.67
C ARG A 174 0.40 11.55 0.21
N GLY A 175 1.32 11.24 1.12
CA GLY A 175 2.75 11.16 0.84
C GLY A 175 3.11 9.98 -0.06
N ILE A 176 4.20 10.12 -0.80
CA ILE A 176 4.74 9.07 -1.66
C ILE A 176 6.22 8.86 -1.32
N VAL A 177 6.61 7.61 -1.11
CA VAL A 177 7.98 7.23 -0.71
C VAL A 177 8.56 6.20 -1.66
N LEU A 178 9.78 6.44 -2.14
CA LEU A 178 10.62 5.44 -2.80
C LEU A 178 11.43 4.68 -1.74
N LEU A 179 11.14 3.40 -1.55
CA LEU A 179 11.95 2.53 -0.69
C LEU A 179 13.19 2.08 -1.45
N ASN A 180 14.32 2.72 -1.16
CA ASN A 180 15.55 2.67 -1.94
C ASN A 180 16.49 1.54 -1.46
N ILE A 181 16.33 0.37 -2.07
CA ILE A 181 17.13 -0.81 -1.75
C ILE A 181 18.36 -0.86 -2.65
N GLU A 182 19.55 -0.88 -2.05
CA GLU A 182 20.83 -0.93 -2.76
C GLU A 182 21.00 0.18 -3.81
N GLY A 183 20.43 1.37 -3.56
CA GLY A 183 20.49 2.51 -4.49
C GLY A 183 19.64 2.34 -5.75
N TYR A 184 18.68 1.42 -5.77
CA TYR A 184 17.81 1.14 -6.93
C TYR A 184 17.16 2.40 -7.52
N TRP A 185 16.76 3.35 -6.66
CA TRP A 185 16.07 4.57 -7.06
C TRP A 185 16.99 5.79 -7.27
N ASP A 186 18.31 5.66 -7.06
CA ASP A 186 19.26 6.78 -7.10
C ASP A 186 19.20 7.55 -8.43
N GLY A 187 19.07 6.83 -9.55
CA GLY A 187 18.94 7.45 -10.87
C GLY A 187 17.68 8.30 -11.03
N ILE A 188 16.57 7.89 -10.39
CA ILE A 188 15.31 8.66 -10.41
C ILE A 188 15.41 9.88 -9.51
N VAL A 189 16.01 9.74 -8.32
CA VAL A 189 16.28 10.87 -7.42
C VAL A 189 17.15 11.91 -8.12
N GLN A 190 18.22 11.48 -8.79
CA GLN A 190 19.08 12.36 -9.56
C GLN A 190 18.33 13.06 -10.70
N TRP A 191 17.44 12.35 -11.41
CA TRP A 191 16.60 12.96 -12.43
C TRP A 191 15.64 14.01 -11.84
N MET A 192 15.03 13.74 -10.70
CA MET A 192 14.15 14.68 -10.00
C MET A 192 14.89 15.96 -9.60
N ASP A 193 16.09 15.82 -9.04
CA ASP A 193 16.96 16.95 -8.69
C ASP A 193 17.27 17.80 -9.92
N ARG A 194 17.58 17.15 -11.05
CA ARG A 194 17.83 17.84 -12.32
C ARG A 194 16.58 18.54 -12.83
N ALA A 195 15.42 17.91 -12.80
CA ALA A 195 14.15 18.51 -13.21
C ALA A 195 13.79 19.74 -12.35
N ALA A 196 14.11 19.70 -11.05
CA ALA A 196 13.94 20.83 -10.15
C ALA A 196 14.92 21.97 -10.45
N GLN A 197 16.21 21.65 -10.66
CA GLN A 197 17.24 22.62 -11.03
C GLN A 197 16.93 23.33 -12.35
N GLU A 198 16.40 22.60 -13.33
CA GLU A 198 15.99 23.14 -14.63
C GLU A 198 14.61 23.81 -14.61
N GLY A 199 13.93 23.84 -13.45
CA GLY A 199 12.66 24.54 -13.26
C GLY A 199 11.42 23.83 -13.78
N PHE A 200 11.52 22.56 -14.19
CA PHE A 200 10.35 21.73 -14.56
C PHE A 200 9.57 21.27 -13.34
N VAL A 201 10.23 21.12 -12.19
CA VAL A 201 9.61 20.86 -10.89
C VAL A 201 9.86 22.07 -9.99
N LYS A 202 8.79 22.63 -9.41
CA LYS A 202 8.95 23.76 -8.48
C LYS A 202 9.72 23.30 -7.23
N PRO A 203 10.63 24.11 -6.65
CA PRO A 203 11.36 23.73 -5.44
C PRO A 203 10.48 23.27 -4.27
N ALA A 204 9.29 23.86 -4.13
CA ALA A 204 8.34 23.48 -3.10
C ALA A 204 7.66 22.12 -3.36
N ASN A 205 7.68 21.60 -4.59
CA ASN A 205 7.13 20.29 -4.93
C ASN A 205 8.15 19.15 -4.83
N LYS A 206 9.42 19.45 -4.53
CA LYS A 206 10.48 18.44 -4.45
C LYS A 206 10.20 17.39 -3.36
N ASP A 207 9.53 17.80 -2.28
CA ASP A 207 9.27 16.97 -1.11
C ASP A 207 7.97 16.15 -1.23
N ILE A 208 7.29 16.20 -2.40
CA ILE A 208 6.11 15.36 -2.69
C ILE A 208 6.49 13.87 -2.73
N LEU A 209 7.64 13.57 -3.35
CA LEU A 209 8.18 12.23 -3.51
C LEU A 209 9.52 12.18 -2.77
N VAL A 210 9.58 11.42 -1.68
CA VAL A 210 10.78 11.30 -0.84
C VAL A 210 11.35 9.89 -0.89
N THR A 211 12.57 9.70 -0.41
CA THR A 211 13.21 8.38 -0.30
C THR A 211 13.28 7.92 1.15
N ALA A 212 13.34 6.61 1.33
CA ALA A 212 13.74 5.97 2.58
C ALA A 212 14.53 4.70 2.27
N ASP A 213 15.53 4.37 3.07
CA ASP A 213 16.38 3.19 2.85
C ASP A 213 15.89 1.95 3.63
N THR A 214 14.90 2.14 4.51
CA THR A 214 14.34 1.07 5.35
C THR A 214 12.81 1.12 5.34
N PRO A 215 12.13 -0.03 5.54
CA PRO A 215 10.67 -0.05 5.63
C PRO A 215 10.10 0.82 6.75
N GLU A 216 10.74 0.83 7.92
CA GLU A 216 10.37 1.68 9.05
C GLU A 216 10.53 3.15 8.70
N GLY A 217 11.63 3.50 8.02
CA GLY A 217 11.84 4.85 7.49
C GLY A 217 10.75 5.26 6.50
N ALA A 218 10.31 4.36 5.62
CA ALA A 218 9.24 4.64 4.67
C ALA A 218 7.89 4.89 5.37
N ILE A 219 7.54 4.06 6.36
CA ILE A 219 6.32 4.25 7.16
C ILE A 219 6.39 5.56 7.94
N GLN A 220 7.55 5.88 8.53
CA GLN A 220 7.72 7.14 9.27
C GLN A 220 7.61 8.36 8.35
N ALA A 221 8.23 8.32 7.17
CA ALA A 221 8.13 9.38 6.17
C ALA A 221 6.67 9.62 5.73
N LEU A 222 5.86 8.57 5.57
CA LEU A 222 4.43 8.71 5.27
C LEU A 222 3.62 9.32 6.41
N ARG A 223 3.97 9.03 7.67
CA ARG A 223 3.32 9.63 8.84
C ARG A 223 3.64 11.11 8.99
N ASP A 224 4.90 11.46 8.72
CA ASP A 224 5.41 12.82 8.89
C ASP A 224 5.18 13.71 7.67
N TYR A 225 4.74 13.12 6.54
CA TYR A 225 4.49 13.85 5.31
C TYR A 225 3.55 15.03 5.53
N LYS A 226 4.01 16.19 5.08
CA LYS A 226 3.21 17.41 5.01
C LYS A 226 3.09 17.84 3.57
N VAL A 227 1.85 18.11 3.21
CA VAL A 227 1.46 18.65 1.91
C VAL A 227 2.26 19.92 1.62
N SER A 228 2.82 20.01 0.41
CA SER A 228 3.54 21.21 -0.01
C SER A 228 2.63 22.44 -0.02
N ASP A 229 3.16 23.58 0.44
CA ASP A 229 2.47 24.88 0.36
C ASP A 229 2.30 25.38 -1.09
N ALA A 230 2.97 24.76 -2.07
CA ALA A 230 2.91 25.14 -3.49
C ALA A 230 2.02 24.24 -4.35
N ILE A 231 1.22 23.38 -3.73
CA ILE A 231 0.23 22.58 -4.46
C ILE A 231 -0.74 23.50 -5.18
N TYR A 232 -1.07 23.13 -6.42
CA TYR A 232 -2.08 23.83 -7.17
C TYR A 232 -3.43 23.70 -6.46
N GLN A 233 -4.01 24.84 -6.06
CA GLN A 233 -5.38 24.92 -5.52
C GLN A 233 -6.40 24.78 -6.65
N LEU A 234 -6.34 23.68 -7.40
CA LEU A 234 -7.26 23.37 -8.49
C LEU A 234 -8.53 22.77 -7.92
N GLN A 235 -9.67 23.35 -8.28
CA GLN A 235 -10.96 22.74 -7.99
C GLN A 235 -11.25 21.66 -9.02
N TRP A 236 -10.95 20.42 -8.66
CA TRP A 236 -11.32 19.24 -9.44
C TRP A 236 -12.79 18.90 -9.15
N GLY A 237 -13.71 19.57 -9.85
CA GLY A 237 -15.15 19.30 -9.71
C GLY A 237 -16.09 20.44 -10.13
N ASN A 238 -16.25 20.61 -11.45
CA ASN A 238 -17.48 21.07 -12.11
C ASN A 238 -17.42 20.80 -13.64
N GLN A 239 -16.89 19.64 -14.04
CA GLN A 239 -16.83 19.15 -15.44
C GLN A 239 -17.15 17.66 -15.47
#